data_AF-A0A450Z2X7-F1
#
_entry.id   AF-A0A450Z2X7-F1
#
_cell.length_a   1.000
_cell.length_b   1.000
_cell.length_c   1.000
_cell.angle_alpha   90.00
_cell.angle_beta   90.00
_cell.angle_gamma   90.00
#
_symmetry.space_group_name_H-M   'P 1'
#
loop_
_entity.id
_entity.type
_entity.pdbx_description
1 polymer ?
#
loop_
_entity_poly.entity_id
_entity_poly.type
_entity_poly.pdbx_seq_one_letter_code
_entity_poly.pdbx_strand_id
1 'polypeptide(L)'
;MFRGENRLKRKAHSLTARITPELVRKAFKNVKRNRGAAGIDKVSIQMFEANIEQNLDSSMRDLKTRGKFQPKPLRRVRIPKGKGNT
;
A
#
# COMPACT_ATOMS: atom_id res chain seq x y z
N MET A 1 9.13 -16.50 34.27
CA MET A 1 10.41 -16.14 33.61
C MET A 1 10.14 -15.92 32.12
N PHE A 2 9.95 -14.66 31.69
CA PHE A 2 9.77 -14.34 30.27
C PHE A 2 11.15 -14.18 29.63
N ARG A 3 11.58 -15.16 28.83
CA ARG A 3 12.81 -15.07 28.05
C ARG A 3 12.63 -13.98 27.00
N GLY A 4 13.36 -12.88 27.14
CA GLY A 4 13.46 -11.86 26.11
C GLY A 4 14.13 -12.44 24.88
N GLU A 5 13.36 -12.69 23.82
CA GLU A 5 13.91 -13.03 22.51
C GLU A 5 14.70 -11.83 21.98
N ASN A 6 16.01 -12.00 21.88
CA ASN A 6 16.89 -11.07 21.21
C ASN A 6 16.62 -11.15 19.69
N ARG A 7 15.64 -10.38 19.22
CA ARG A 7 15.25 -10.30 17.81
C ARG A 7 16.40 -9.64 17.04
N LEU A 8 17.25 -10.44 16.39
CA LEU A 8 18.33 -9.95 15.51
C LEU A 8 17.80 -8.81 14.63
N LYS A 9 18.39 -7.61 14.76
CA LYS A 9 18.00 -6.44 13.97
C LYS A 9 18.21 -6.76 12.49
N ARG A 10 17.12 -6.91 11.73
CA ARG A 10 17.16 -7.06 10.26
C ARG A 10 17.91 -5.86 9.67
N LYS A 11 19.10 -6.10 9.11
CA LYS A 11 19.85 -5.09 8.35
C LYS A 11 19.30 -5.07 6.92
N ALA A 12 18.93 -3.89 6.43
CA ALA A 12 18.49 -3.70 5.05
C ALA A 12 19.63 -3.06 4.24
N HIS A 13 20.06 -3.72 3.18
CA HIS A 13 21.16 -3.27 2.31
C HIS A 13 20.66 -2.55 1.04
N SER A 14 19.34 -2.45 0.85
CA SER A 14 18.69 -1.72 -0.24
C SER A 14 17.29 -1.23 0.16
N LEU A 15 16.71 -0.29 -0.58
CA LEU A 15 15.33 0.16 -0.35
C LEU A 15 14.32 -0.98 -0.52
N THR A 16 14.53 -1.86 -1.50
CA THR A 16 13.70 -3.04 -1.74
C THR A 16 13.72 -4.01 -0.54
N ALA A 17 14.86 -4.15 0.13
CA ALA A 17 14.99 -4.96 1.35
C ALA A 17 14.19 -4.39 2.53
N ARG A 18 13.81 -3.11 2.50
CA ARG A 18 12.95 -2.48 3.52
C ARG A 18 11.46 -2.80 3.32
N ILE A 19 11.07 -3.32 2.16
CA ILE A 19 9.68 -3.72 1.87
C ILE A 19 9.39 -5.06 2.55
N THR A 20 8.93 -5.01 3.79
CA THR A 20 8.56 -6.21 4.58
C THR A 20 7.05 -6.43 4.57
N PRO A 21 6.57 -7.68 4.81
CA PRO A 21 5.14 -7.95 4.96
C PRO A 21 4.48 -7.07 6.03
N GLU A 22 5.16 -6.87 7.17
CA GLU A 22 4.70 -6.01 8.26
C GLU A 22 4.54 -4.55 7.81
N LEU A 23 5.50 -4.02 7.04
CA LEU A 23 5.45 -2.66 6.50
C LEU A 23 4.28 -2.50 5.52
N VAL A 24 4.10 -3.45 4.61
CA VAL A 24 3.04 -3.42 3.59
C VAL A 24 1.66 -3.50 4.23
N ARG A 25 1.47 -4.34 5.26
CA ARG A 25 0.24 -4.36 6.06
C ARG A 25 -0.02 -3.03 6.77
N LYS A 26 1.00 -2.42 7.37
CA LYS A 26 0.88 -1.10 8.02
C LYS A 26 0.51 -0.01 7.00
N ALA A 27 1.10 -0.06 5.81
CA ALA A 27 0.77 0.85 4.73
C ALA A 27 -0.70 0.72 4.30
N PHE A 28 -1.21 -0.50 4.14
CA PHE A 28 -2.62 -0.73 3.85
C PHE A 28 -3.54 -0.15 4.93
N LYS A 29 -3.23 -0.35 6.21
CA LYS A 29 -4.01 0.23 7.33
C LYS A 29 -4.08 1.77 7.25
N ASN A 30 -2.97 2.43 6.88
CA ASN A 30 -2.95 3.87 6.69
C ASN A 30 -3.84 4.31 5.51
N VAL A 31 -3.81 3.58 4.38
CA VAL A 31 -4.66 3.86 3.23
C VAL A 31 -6.14 3.68 3.58
N LYS A 32 -6.49 2.57 4.26
CA LYS A 32 -7.86 2.31 4.73
C LYS A 32 -8.36 3.42 5.67
N ARG A 33 -7.52 3.93 6.55
CA ARG A 33 -7.86 5.05 7.45
C ARG A 33 -8.20 6.34 6.70
N ASN A 34 -7.60 6.58 5.53
CA ASN A 34 -7.84 7.79 4.75
C ASN A 34 -9.20 7.79 4.04
N ARG A 35 -9.87 6.63 3.91
CA ARG A 35 -11.22 6.48 3.33
C ARG A 35 -11.35 7.09 1.91
N GLY A 36 -10.28 7.03 1.12
CA GLY A 36 -10.25 7.59 -0.23
C GLY A 36 -11.18 6.87 -1.21
N ALA A 37 -11.61 7.58 -2.25
CA ALA A 37 -12.37 7.01 -3.36
C ALA A 37 -11.50 6.10 -4.25
N ALA A 38 -12.12 5.14 -4.93
CA ALA A 38 -11.44 4.25 -5.88
C ALA A 38 -10.81 5.02 -7.05
N GLY A 39 -9.70 4.48 -7.55
CA GLY A 39 -8.94 4.98 -8.71
C GLY A 39 -9.60 4.61 -10.05
N ILE A 40 -8.80 4.67 -11.12
CA ILE A 40 -9.27 4.36 -12.49
C ILE A 40 -9.71 2.90 -12.66
N ASP A 41 -9.17 2.00 -11.83
CA ASP A 41 -9.44 0.57 -11.85
C ASP A 41 -10.68 0.17 -11.05
N LYS A 42 -11.34 1.14 -10.41
CA LYS A 42 -12.58 0.97 -9.64
C LYS A 42 -12.45 -0.02 -8.47
N VAL A 43 -11.24 -0.37 -8.05
CA VAL A 43 -11.02 -1.23 -6.87
C VAL A 43 -11.20 -0.39 -5.61
N SER A 44 -12.24 -0.68 -4.83
CA SER A 44 -12.46 -0.04 -3.53
C SER A 44 -11.58 -0.65 -2.44
N ILE A 45 -11.45 0.04 -1.29
CA ILE A 45 -10.75 -0.50 -0.12
C ILE A 45 -11.39 -1.82 0.35
N GLN A 46 -12.71 -1.92 0.33
CA GLN A 46 -13.44 -3.13 0.73
C GLN A 46 -13.16 -4.30 -0.23
N MET A 47 -13.14 -4.04 -1.54
CA MET A 47 -12.80 -5.05 -2.55
C MET A 47 -11.35 -5.54 -2.39
N PHE A 48 -10.42 -4.61 -2.15
CA PHE A 48 -9.03 -4.97 -1.91
C PHE A 48 -8.87 -5.77 -0.61
N GLU A 49 -9.62 -5.42 0.44
CA GLU A 49 -9.55 -6.10 1.73
C GLU A 49 -10.13 -7.53 1.69
N ALA A 50 -11.09 -7.80 0.82
CA ALA A 50 -11.70 -9.13 0.69
C ALA A 50 -10.67 -10.24 0.43
N ASN A 51 -9.57 -9.93 -0.27
CA ASN A 51 -8.46 -10.84 -0.54
C ASN A 51 -7.11 -10.23 -0.08
N ILE A 52 -7.09 -9.73 1.16
CA ILE A 52 -5.99 -8.89 1.66
C ILE A 52 -4.60 -9.53 1.52
N GLU A 53 -4.48 -10.82 1.85
CA GLU A 53 -3.19 -11.52 1.82
C GLU A 53 -2.63 -11.61 0.40
N GLN A 54 -3.45 -12.11 -0.53
CA GLN A 54 -3.08 -12.26 -1.93
C GLN A 54 -2.76 -10.91 -2.58
N ASN A 55 -3.54 -9.88 -2.25
CA ASN A 55 -3.36 -8.54 -2.80
C ASN A 55 -2.08 -7.86 -2.29
N LEU A 56 -1.75 -7.98 -1.00
CA LEU A 56 -0.51 -7.47 -0.43
C LEU A 56 0.71 -8.23 -0.97
N ASP A 57 0.61 -9.55 -1.10
CA ASP A 57 1.69 -10.37 -1.65
C ASP A 57 1.94 -10.08 -3.13
N SER A 58 0.88 -9.86 -3.93
CA SER A 58 1.02 -9.45 -5.31
C SER A 58 1.68 -8.09 -5.42
N SER A 59 1.21 -7.11 -4.64
CA SER A 59 1.77 -5.74 -4.61
C SER A 59 3.25 -5.75 -4.22
N MET A 60 3.60 -6.53 -3.19
CA MET A 60 4.98 -6.66 -2.74
C MET A 60 5.86 -7.33 -3.80
N ARG A 61 5.38 -8.38 -4.47
CA ARG A 61 6.11 -9.04 -5.58
C ARG A 61 6.38 -8.06 -6.72
N ASP A 62 5.39 -7.27 -7.09
CA ASP A 62 5.52 -6.29 -8.18
C ASP A 62 6.52 -5.19 -7.83
N LEU A 63 6.46 -4.66 -6.60
CA LEU A 63 7.41 -3.65 -6.11
C LEU A 63 8.85 -4.16 -5.99
N LYS A 64 9.03 -5.45 -5.70
CA LYS A 64 10.36 -6.07 -5.56
C LYS A 64 10.97 -6.51 -6.89
N THR A 65 10.14 -6.74 -7.90
CA THR A 65 10.59 -7.20 -9.22
C THR A 65 10.96 -6.00 -10.08
N ARG A 66 12.24 -5.89 -10.43
CA ARG A 66 12.75 -4.78 -11.26
C ARG A 66 11.96 -4.68 -12.56
N GLY A 67 11.43 -3.49 -12.85
CA GLY A 67 10.69 -3.21 -14.09
C GLY A 67 9.24 -3.73 -14.13
N LYS A 68 8.76 -4.43 -13.10
CA LYS A 68 7.40 -5.00 -13.08
C LYS A 68 6.34 -4.00 -12.62
N PHE A 69 6.63 -3.22 -11.57
CA PHE A 69 5.67 -2.25 -11.05
C PHE A 69 5.46 -1.10 -12.03
N GLN A 70 4.25 -1.00 -12.56
CA GLN A 70 3.79 0.11 -13.41
C GLN A 70 2.64 0.83 -12.70
N PRO A 71 2.84 2.04 -12.18
CA PRO A 71 1.78 2.77 -11.51
C PRO A 71 0.70 3.16 -12.52
N LYS A 72 -0.56 2.95 -12.15
CA LYS A 72 -1.71 3.40 -12.94
C LYS A 72 -1.82 4.92 -12.87
N PRO A 73 -2.29 5.59 -13.94
CA PRO A 73 -2.54 7.03 -13.89
C PRO A 73 -3.64 7.37 -12.89
N LEU A 74 -3.60 8.60 -12.35
CA LEU A 74 -4.59 9.08 -11.38
C LEU A 74 -5.95 9.30 -12.05
N ARG A 75 -7.03 9.01 -11.33
CA ARG A 75 -8.40 9.32 -11.76
C ARG A 75 -8.66 10.81 -11.59
N ARG A 76 -8.89 11.54 -12.69
CA ARG A 76 -9.32 12.93 -12.62
C ARG A 76 -10.71 13.03 -12.00
N VAL A 77 -10.86 13.96 -11.06
CA VAL A 77 -12.14 14.34 -10.45
C VAL A 77 -12.18 15.85 -10.40
N ARG A 78 -13.26 16.45 -10.91
CA ARG A 78 -13.53 17.87 -10.72
C ARG A 78 -14.06 18.05 -9.30
N ILE A 79 -13.25 18.66 -8.44
CA ILE A 79 -13.62 18.97 -7.06
C ILE A 79 -13.89 20.47 -7.00
N PRO A 80 -15.14 20.92 -6.74
CA PRO A 80 -15.42 22.33 -6.61
C PRO A 80 -14.61 22.88 -5.43
N LYS A 81 -13.80 23.91 -5.70
CA LYS A 81 -13.23 24.75 -4.65
C LYS A 81 -14.30 25.78 -4.31
N GLY A 82 -14.52 26.08 -3.02
CA GLY A 82 -15.59 26.98 -2.57
C GLY A 82 -15.61 28.34 -3.30
N LYS A 83 -16.73 29.07 -3.22
CA LYS A 83 -17.07 30.32 -3.95
C LYS A 83 -16.20 30.58 -5.20
N GLY A 84 -16.50 29.80 -6.24
CA GLY A 84 -16.46 30.24 -7.62
C GLY A 84 -15.09 30.17 -8.30
N ASN A 85 -14.58 28.96 -8.54
CA ASN A 85 -13.91 28.65 -9.79
C ASN A 85 -14.12 27.17 -10.11
N THR A 86 -14.92 26.91 -11.13
CA THR A 86 -14.98 25.65 -11.89
C THR A 86 -13.66 25.34 -12.57
#